data_AF-A0A0B4XM94-F1
#
_entry.id   AF-A0A0B4XM94-F1
#
_cell.length_a   1.000
_cell.length_b   1.000
_cell.length_c   1.000
_cell.angle_alpha   90.00
_cell.angle_beta   90.00
_cell.angle_gamma   90.00
#
_symmetry.space_group_name_H-M   'P 1'
#
loop_
_entity.id
_entity.type
_entity.pdbx_description
1 polymer ?
#
loop_
_entity_poly.entity_id
_entity_poly.type
_entity_poly.pdbx_seq_one_letter_code
_entity_poly.pdbx_strand_id
1 'polypeptide(L)'
;MSKGKVEGMDAEQIDGAELVQEPGQGPAQQSLDNLDALDAAEQAAATPEASAEYEEQRQQNEQAAQLGAHMAVGFTAKMLEMRLPYLRISEGDKRELAESLAPVLAKHGGGGEVPAWLVPYLDEIRFGMKLAGVGFGLWLQHQAHVAQQAIERARQESREPLRRVVEQPPAMVISAPAVVADPLDPSAQE
;
A
#
# COMPACT_ATOMS: atom_id res chain seq x y z
N MET A 1 14.01 -42.10 -22.80
CA MET A 1 13.98 -42.72 -24.15
C MET A 1 12.71 -43.52 -24.27
N SER A 2 11.71 -43.04 -25.01
CA SER A 2 10.67 -43.90 -25.57
C SER A 2 10.10 -43.19 -26.80
N LYS A 3 10.40 -43.75 -27.97
CA LYS A 3 9.94 -43.29 -29.29
C LYS A 3 8.60 -43.98 -29.56
N GLY A 4 7.51 -43.22 -29.52
CA GLY A 4 6.20 -43.66 -29.99
C GLY A 4 5.99 -43.19 -31.43
N LYS A 5 6.34 -44.04 -32.39
CA LYS A 5 6.09 -43.88 -33.83
C LYS A 5 4.65 -44.32 -34.10
N VAL A 6 3.85 -43.47 -34.72
CA VAL A 6 2.52 -43.85 -35.24
C VAL A 6 2.52 -43.53 -36.73
N GLU A 7 2.71 -44.61 -37.50
CA GLU A 7 2.36 -44.72 -38.93
C GLU A 7 0.85 -44.47 -39.07
N GLY A 8 0.44 -43.58 -39.97
CA GLY A 8 0.06 -44.01 -41.31
C GLY A 8 -1.43 -44.32 -41.29
N MET A 9 -2.26 -43.39 -41.74
CA MET A 9 -3.69 -43.64 -41.92
C MET A 9 -4.17 -42.90 -43.16
N ASP A 10 -4.95 -43.67 -43.90
CA ASP A 10 -5.00 -43.68 -45.34
C ASP A 10 -5.80 -42.54 -45.96
N ALA A 11 -5.42 -42.26 -47.20
CA ALA A 11 -6.16 -41.42 -48.12
C ALA A 11 -7.50 -42.08 -48.44
N GLU A 12 -8.58 -41.58 -47.81
CA GLU A 12 -9.93 -41.86 -48.27
C GLU A 12 -10.38 -40.76 -49.23
N GLN A 13 -10.43 -41.19 -50.47
CA GLN A 13 -10.99 -40.58 -51.66
C GLN A 13 -12.46 -40.25 -51.44
N ILE A 14 -12.82 -38.97 -51.46
CA ILE A 14 -14.23 -38.53 -51.53
C ILE A 14 -14.45 -37.97 -52.93
N ASP A 15 -15.06 -38.82 -53.75
CA ASP A 15 -15.61 -38.49 -55.07
C ASP A 15 -16.91 -37.69 -54.91
N GLY A 16 -17.21 -36.86 -55.91
CA GLY A 16 -18.09 -35.72 -55.78
C GLY A 16 -19.59 -35.98 -55.80
N ALA A 17 -20.30 -34.95 -55.34
CA ALA A 17 -21.67 -34.59 -55.74
C ALA A 17 -21.72 -33.05 -55.69
N GLU A 18 -21.68 -32.39 -56.84
CA GLU A 18 -22.87 -31.88 -57.53
C GLU A 18 -23.60 -30.75 -56.78
N LEU A 19 -23.17 -29.52 -57.10
CA LEU A 19 -24.01 -28.46 -57.65
C LEU A 19 -25.36 -28.16 -56.95
N VAL A 20 -25.38 -27.19 -56.03
CA VAL A 20 -26.46 -26.20 -55.94
C VAL A 20 -25.83 -24.83 -55.68
N GLN A 21 -25.89 -23.99 -56.71
CA GLN A 21 -25.50 -22.59 -56.68
C GLN A 21 -26.77 -21.79 -56.99
N GLU A 22 -27.38 -21.22 -55.96
CA GLU A 22 -28.46 -20.22 -56.03
C GLU A 22 -28.36 -19.31 -54.79
N PRO A 23 -28.93 -18.09 -54.86
CA PRO A 23 -28.30 -16.86 -55.30
C PRO A 23 -27.68 -16.06 -54.13
N GLY A 24 -26.79 -15.13 -54.47
CA GLY A 24 -26.07 -14.30 -53.51
C GLY A 24 -26.97 -13.48 -52.59
N GLN A 25 -26.94 -13.82 -51.30
CA GLN A 25 -27.07 -12.84 -50.23
C GLN A 25 -25.66 -12.34 -49.92
N GLY A 26 -25.37 -11.10 -50.32
CA GLY A 26 -24.07 -10.48 -50.04
C GLY A 26 -23.79 -10.42 -48.52
N PRO A 27 -22.51 -10.46 -48.11
CA PRO A 27 -22.10 -10.44 -46.70
C PRO A 27 -22.52 -9.17 -45.93
N ALA A 28 -23.12 -8.19 -46.60
CA ALA A 28 -23.60 -6.94 -46.01
C ALA A 28 -24.99 -7.04 -45.35
N GLN A 29 -25.83 -8.02 -45.70
CA GLN A 29 -27.16 -8.17 -45.07
C GLN A 29 -27.08 -8.96 -43.75
N GLN A 30 -26.26 -10.02 -43.69
CA GLN A 30 -26.05 -10.77 -42.44
C GLN A 30 -25.43 -9.90 -41.33
N SER A 31 -24.65 -8.87 -41.66
CA SER A 31 -24.14 -7.93 -40.65
C SER A 31 -25.21 -7.01 -40.07
N LEU A 32 -26.26 -6.69 -40.83
CA LEU A 32 -27.35 -5.83 -40.35
C LEU A 32 -28.32 -6.58 -39.44
N ASP A 33 -28.67 -7.82 -39.79
CA ASP A 33 -29.52 -8.67 -38.93
C ASP A 33 -28.81 -9.06 -37.61
N ASN A 34 -27.48 -9.20 -37.62
CA ASN A 34 -26.70 -9.42 -36.40
C ASN A 34 -26.59 -8.16 -35.53
N LEU A 35 -26.61 -6.97 -36.12
CA LEU A 35 -26.62 -5.70 -35.36
C LEU A 35 -27.98 -5.47 -34.68
N ASP A 36 -29.09 -5.76 -35.37
CA ASP A 36 -30.44 -5.65 -34.79
C ASP A 36 -30.68 -6.70 -33.68
N ALA A 37 -30.10 -7.90 -33.82
CA ALA A 37 -30.12 -8.91 -32.77
C ALA A 37 -29.26 -8.56 -31.54
N LEU A 38 -28.16 -7.81 -31.74
CA LEU A 38 -27.35 -7.25 -30.65
C LEU A 38 -28.08 -6.12 -29.92
N ASP A 39 -28.77 -5.25 -30.63
CA ASP A 39 -29.56 -4.15 -30.05
C ASP A 39 -30.79 -4.70 -29.28
N ALA A 40 -31.45 -5.73 -29.83
CA ALA A 40 -32.53 -6.44 -29.13
C ALA A 40 -32.04 -7.23 -27.91
N ALA A 41 -30.82 -7.76 -27.92
CA ALA A 41 -30.20 -8.43 -26.77
C ALA A 41 -29.73 -7.42 -25.69
N GLU A 42 -29.23 -6.25 -26.08
CA GLU A 42 -28.85 -5.16 -25.18
C GLU A 42 -30.09 -4.55 -24.50
N GLN A 43 -31.20 -4.45 -25.23
CA GLN A 43 -32.48 -3.97 -24.71
C GLN A 43 -33.21 -5.02 -23.85
N ALA A 44 -32.92 -6.32 -24.04
CA ALA A 44 -33.40 -7.41 -23.18
C ALA A 44 -32.52 -7.64 -21.93
N ALA A 45 -31.27 -7.19 -21.93
CA ALA A 45 -30.36 -7.23 -20.78
C ALA A 45 -30.58 -6.08 -19.77
N ALA A 46 -31.40 -5.09 -20.12
CA ALA A 46 -31.86 -4.04 -19.21
C ALA A 46 -33.02 -4.52 -18.31
N THR A 47 -32.88 -5.70 -17.70
CA THR A 47 -33.75 -6.07 -16.59
C THR A 47 -33.42 -5.17 -15.39
N PRO A 48 -34.41 -4.63 -14.68
CA PRO A 48 -34.19 -3.73 -13.53
C PRO A 48 -33.33 -4.38 -12.43
N GLU A 49 -33.25 -5.71 -12.39
CA GLU A 49 -32.40 -6.48 -11.48
C GLU A 49 -30.90 -6.37 -11.82
N ALA A 50 -30.52 -6.39 -13.11
CA ALA A 50 -29.12 -6.24 -13.53
C ALA A 50 -28.58 -4.82 -13.28
N SER A 51 -29.44 -3.81 -13.42
CA SER A 51 -29.09 -2.42 -13.07
C SER A 51 -28.92 -2.21 -11.56
N ALA A 52 -29.69 -2.91 -10.72
CA ALA A 52 -29.59 -2.81 -9.27
C ALA A 52 -28.29 -3.46 -8.75
N GLU A 53 -27.91 -4.64 -9.25
CA GLU A 53 -26.64 -5.29 -8.89
C GLU A 53 -25.42 -4.47 -9.35
N TYR A 54 -25.50 -3.84 -10.53
CA TYR A 54 -24.44 -2.96 -11.03
C TYR A 54 -24.28 -1.70 -10.16
N GLU A 55 -25.38 -1.09 -9.72
CA GLU A 55 -25.34 0.04 -8.80
C GLU A 55 -24.79 -0.33 -7.41
N GLU A 56 -25.19 -1.48 -6.85
CA GLU A 56 -24.61 -1.98 -5.58
C GLU A 56 -23.11 -2.25 -5.71
N GLN A 57 -22.69 -2.92 -6.78
CA GLN A 57 -21.28 -3.23 -7.00
C GLN A 57 -20.44 -1.96 -7.20
N ARG A 58 -21.00 -0.96 -7.89
CA ARG A 58 -20.35 0.34 -8.05
C ARG A 58 -20.22 1.09 -6.72
N GLN A 59 -21.26 1.10 -5.88
CA GLN A 59 -21.20 1.71 -4.55
C GLN A 59 -20.18 1.00 -3.64
N GLN A 60 -20.11 -0.33 -3.69
CA GLN A 60 -19.11 -1.10 -2.95
C GLN A 60 -17.69 -0.78 -3.42
N ASN A 61 -17.48 -0.65 -4.73
CA ASN A 61 -16.19 -0.28 -5.30
C ASN A 61 -15.79 1.15 -4.95
N GLU A 62 -16.72 2.10 -4.94
CA GLU A 62 -16.46 3.49 -4.53
C GLU A 62 -16.03 3.55 -3.06
N GLN A 63 -16.71 2.81 -2.17
CA GLN A 63 -16.31 2.71 -0.76
C GLN A 63 -14.95 2.03 -0.58
N ALA A 64 -14.68 0.96 -1.32
CA ALA A 64 -13.40 0.27 -1.29
C ALA A 64 -12.25 1.17 -1.79
N ALA A 65 -12.49 1.95 -2.85
CA ALA A 65 -11.54 2.91 -3.38
C ALA A 65 -11.23 4.03 -2.38
N GLN A 66 -12.24 4.57 -1.68
CA GLN A 66 -12.04 5.57 -0.63
C GLN A 66 -11.21 5.00 0.53
N LEU A 67 -11.56 3.81 1.03
CA LEU A 67 -10.82 3.17 2.11
C LEU A 67 -9.36 2.89 1.70
N GLY A 68 -9.16 2.39 0.48
CA GLY A 68 -7.84 2.15 -0.10
C GLY A 68 -7.01 3.43 -0.23
N ALA A 69 -7.62 4.53 -0.67
CA ALA A 69 -6.98 5.83 -0.76
C ALA A 69 -6.47 6.32 0.59
N HIS A 70 -7.32 6.26 1.62
CA HIS A 70 -6.94 6.66 2.98
C HIS A 70 -5.78 5.81 3.53
N MET A 71 -5.81 4.49 3.32
CA MET A 71 -4.71 3.62 3.74
C MET A 71 -3.42 3.90 2.99
N ALA A 72 -3.47 4.07 1.66
CA ALA A 72 -2.29 4.32 0.84
C ALA A 72 -1.61 5.64 1.19
N VAL A 73 -2.39 6.71 1.36
CA VAL A 73 -1.88 8.02 1.78
C VAL A 73 -1.32 7.96 3.19
N GLY A 74 -2.03 7.32 4.13
CA GLY A 74 -1.56 7.15 5.51
C GLY A 74 -0.24 6.38 5.59
N PHE A 75 -0.12 5.29 4.84
CA PHE A 75 1.10 4.49 4.77
C PHE A 75 2.27 5.28 4.17
N THR A 76 2.03 5.99 3.06
CA THR A 76 3.05 6.81 2.39
C THR A 76 3.51 7.94 3.30
N ALA A 77 2.59 8.63 3.96
CA ALA A 77 2.91 9.67 4.93
C ALA A 77 3.76 9.11 6.08
N LYS A 78 3.41 7.93 6.60
CA LYS A 78 4.17 7.29 7.67
C LYS A 78 5.57 6.91 7.23
N MET A 79 5.72 6.35 6.04
CA MET A 79 7.03 6.05 5.42
C MET A 79 7.90 7.32 5.31
N LEU A 80 7.29 8.43 4.88
CA LEU A 80 7.98 9.70 4.72
C LEU A 80 8.43 10.27 6.07
N GLU A 81 7.57 10.25 7.09
CA GLU A 81 7.89 10.66 8.47
C GLU A 81 9.01 9.82 9.08
N MET A 82 9.05 8.51 8.79
CA MET A 82 10.12 7.63 9.27
C MET A 82 11.46 7.92 8.58
N ARG A 83 11.43 8.29 7.29
CA ARG A 83 12.64 8.60 6.52
C ARG A 83 13.17 10.01 6.81
N LEU A 84 12.26 10.97 7.03
CA LEU A 84 12.50 12.39 7.19
C LEU A 84 11.74 12.91 8.42
N PRO A 85 12.31 12.79 9.63
CA PRO A 85 11.60 13.05 10.89
C PRO A 85 11.20 14.53 11.11
N TYR A 86 11.74 15.44 10.30
CA TYR A 86 11.37 16.86 10.33
C TYR A 86 10.12 17.18 9.50
N LEU A 87 9.64 16.26 8.67
CA LEU A 87 8.40 16.42 7.92
C LEU A 87 7.24 15.87 8.76
N ARG A 88 6.24 16.72 9.00
CA ARG A 88 4.94 16.31 9.52
C ARG A 88 3.89 16.72 8.50
N ILE A 89 3.15 15.75 8.01
CA ILE A 89 2.03 15.99 7.11
C ILE A 89 0.79 16.15 7.99
N SER A 90 0.02 17.23 7.79
CA SER A 90 -1.20 17.47 8.55
C SER A 90 -2.24 16.37 8.25
N GLU A 91 -3.07 15.99 9.22
CA GLU A 91 -4.17 15.04 8.97
C GLU A 91 -5.20 15.60 7.98
N GLY A 92 -5.35 16.94 7.92
CA GLY A 92 -6.16 17.60 6.90
C GLY A 92 -5.62 17.35 5.49
N ASP A 93 -4.31 17.53 5.30
CA ASP A 93 -3.65 17.37 4.01
C ASP A 93 -3.69 15.91 3.55
N LYS A 94 -3.55 14.95 4.47
CA LYS A 94 -3.70 13.51 4.19
C LYS A 94 -5.11 13.19 3.72
N ARG A 95 -6.13 13.79 4.33
CA ARG A 95 -7.53 13.56 3.99
C ARG A 95 -7.87 14.15 2.62
N GLU A 96 -7.45 15.39 2.36
CA GLU A 96 -7.64 16.05 1.05
C GLU A 96 -6.92 15.30 -0.08
N LEU A 97 -5.70 14.81 0.19
CA LEU A 97 -4.98 13.97 -0.76
C LEU A 97 -5.68 12.63 -1.00
N ALA A 98 -6.24 11.99 0.04
CA ALA A 98 -6.99 10.75 -0.11
C ALA A 98 -8.30 10.97 -0.90
N GLU A 99 -9.03 12.06 -0.63
CA GLU A 99 -10.26 12.42 -1.34
C GLU A 99 -10.00 12.71 -2.82
N SER A 100 -8.87 13.33 -3.17
CA SER A 100 -8.45 13.54 -4.56
C SER A 100 -7.91 12.28 -5.25
N LEU A 101 -7.34 11.34 -4.48
CA LEU A 101 -6.86 10.06 -4.98
C LEU A 101 -8.00 9.04 -5.20
N ALA A 102 -9.06 9.11 -4.41
CA ALA A 102 -10.24 8.24 -4.51
C ALA A 102 -10.84 8.15 -5.92
N PRO A 103 -11.09 9.24 -6.68
CA PRO A 103 -11.60 9.14 -8.04
C PRO A 103 -10.59 8.57 -9.05
N VAL A 104 -9.28 8.72 -8.82
CA VAL A 104 -8.23 8.10 -9.65
C VAL A 104 -8.23 6.59 -9.42
N LEU A 105 -8.31 6.18 -8.15
CA LEU A 105 -8.47 4.79 -7.76
C LEU A 105 -9.81 4.21 -8.23
N ALA A 106 -10.90 4.98 -8.24
CA ALA A 106 -12.17 4.52 -8.79
C ALA A 106 -12.07 4.31 -10.31
N LYS A 107 -11.44 5.23 -11.05
CA LYS A 107 -11.25 5.13 -12.51
C LYS A 107 -10.32 4.01 -12.93
N HIS A 108 -9.25 3.74 -12.17
CA HIS A 108 -8.22 2.76 -12.54
C HIS A 108 -8.22 1.48 -11.70
N GLY A 109 -8.99 1.44 -10.62
CA GLY A 109 -9.04 0.32 -9.67
C GLY A 109 -10.44 -0.02 -9.12
N GLY A 110 -11.45 0.83 -9.32
CA GLY A 110 -12.83 0.64 -8.86
C GLY A 110 -13.76 -0.01 -9.88
N GLY A 111 -13.22 -0.53 -10.98
CA GLY A 111 -13.96 -1.20 -12.05
C GLY A 111 -13.56 -2.66 -12.28
N GLY A 112 -12.84 -3.29 -11.35
CA GLY A 112 -12.69 -4.76 -11.32
C GLY A 112 -11.87 -5.43 -12.41
N GLU A 113 -11.53 -4.77 -13.52
CA GLU A 113 -10.63 -5.35 -14.52
C GLU A 113 -9.18 -5.10 -14.08
N VAL A 114 -8.79 -5.86 -13.06
CA VAL A 114 -7.39 -6.25 -12.91
C VAL A 114 -6.94 -6.70 -14.29
N PRO A 115 -5.92 -6.06 -14.89
CA PRO A 115 -5.52 -6.37 -16.26
C PRO A 115 -5.40 -7.89 -16.42
N ALA A 116 -5.90 -8.47 -17.51
CA ALA A 116 -5.99 -9.93 -17.65
C ALA A 116 -4.66 -10.66 -17.38
N TRP A 117 -3.53 -9.98 -17.61
CA TRP A 117 -2.18 -10.47 -17.33
C TRP A 117 -1.81 -10.54 -15.83
N LEU A 118 -2.49 -9.76 -14.97
CA LEU A 118 -2.26 -9.68 -13.52
C LEU A 118 -3.20 -10.60 -12.73
N VAL A 119 -4.28 -11.08 -13.35
CA VAL A 119 -5.22 -12.05 -12.75
C VAL A 119 -4.51 -13.28 -12.16
N PRO A 120 -3.59 -13.97 -12.86
CA PRO A 120 -2.89 -15.12 -12.28
C PRO A 120 -1.95 -14.75 -11.13
N TYR A 121 -1.60 -13.47 -10.96
CA TYR A 121 -0.72 -12.98 -9.90
C TYR A 121 -1.47 -12.39 -8.70
N LEU A 122 -2.80 -12.32 -8.74
CA LEU A 122 -3.61 -11.73 -7.67
C LEU A 122 -3.40 -12.47 -6.35
N ASP A 123 -3.31 -13.79 -6.40
CA ASP A 123 -3.11 -14.62 -5.22
C ASP A 123 -1.71 -14.41 -4.62
N GLU A 124 -0.67 -14.28 -5.45
CA GLU A 124 0.70 -13.97 -5.04
C GLU A 124 0.80 -12.55 -4.49
N ILE A 125 0.15 -11.57 -5.11
CA ILE A 125 0.12 -10.19 -4.61
C ILE A 125 -0.59 -10.14 -3.26
N ARG A 126 -1.72 -10.85 -3.12
CA ARG A 126 -2.49 -10.92 -1.89
C ARG A 126 -1.71 -11.63 -0.77
N PHE A 127 -1.01 -12.71 -1.11
CA PHE A 127 -0.10 -13.39 -0.20
C PHE A 127 1.08 -12.48 0.19
N GLY A 128 1.70 -11.84 -0.79
CA GLY A 128 2.80 -10.90 -0.61
C GLY A 128 2.41 -9.72 0.28
N MET A 129 1.21 -9.16 0.10
CA MET A 129 0.67 -8.11 0.98
C MET A 129 0.48 -8.60 2.42
N LYS A 130 -0.06 -9.82 2.62
CA LYS A 130 -0.19 -10.39 3.97
C LYS A 130 1.18 -10.59 4.62
N LEU A 131 2.13 -11.15 3.88
CA LEU A 131 3.49 -11.39 4.36
C LEU A 131 4.21 -10.07 4.68
N ALA A 132 4.08 -9.08 3.80
CA ALA A 132 4.61 -7.74 4.00
C ALA A 132 3.97 -7.06 5.23
N GLY A 133 2.66 -7.22 5.42
CA GLY A 133 1.95 -6.71 6.60
C GLY A 133 2.48 -7.31 7.91
N VAL A 134 2.70 -8.63 7.95
CA VAL A 134 3.30 -9.31 9.12
C VAL A 134 4.74 -8.83 9.34
N GLY A 135 5.56 -8.80 8.30
CA GLY A 135 6.96 -8.37 8.39
C GLY A 135 7.08 -6.90 8.83
N PHE A 136 6.25 -6.02 8.28
CA PHE A 136 6.20 -4.62 8.66
C PHE A 136 5.72 -4.43 10.10
N GLY A 137 4.73 -5.20 10.55
CA GLY A 137 4.26 -5.20 11.92
C GLY A 137 5.35 -5.58 12.92
N LEU A 138 6.10 -6.65 12.64
CA LEU A 138 7.25 -7.07 13.46
C LEU A 138 8.36 -6.00 13.47
N TRP A 139 8.62 -5.37 12.33
CA TRP A 139 9.62 -4.30 12.24
C TRP A 139 9.22 -3.07 13.08
N LEU A 140 7.94 -2.65 13.05
CA LEU A 140 7.43 -1.58 13.91
C LEU A 140 7.51 -1.93 15.39
N GLN A 141 7.19 -3.17 15.77
CA GLN A 141 7.33 -3.65 17.15
C GLN A 141 8.79 -3.60 17.60
N HIS A 142 9.74 -4.00 16.74
CA HIS A 142 11.16 -3.92 17.03
C HIS A 142 11.63 -2.46 17.21
N GLN A 143 11.25 -1.56 16.32
CA GLN A 143 11.53 -0.12 16.44
C GLN A 143 10.99 0.46 17.76
N ALA A 144 9.74 0.13 18.10
CA ALA A 144 9.12 0.57 19.36
C ALA A 144 9.88 0.05 20.58
N HIS A 145 10.32 -1.22 20.55
CA HIS A 145 11.10 -1.81 21.63
C HIS A 145 12.48 -1.15 21.78
N VAL A 146 13.19 -0.90 20.69
CA VAL A 146 14.48 -0.19 20.72
C VAL A 146 14.32 1.22 21.28
N ALA A 147 13.27 1.95 20.87
CA ALA A 147 12.98 3.28 21.40
C ALA A 147 12.70 3.25 22.91
N GLN A 148 11.95 2.26 23.40
CA GLN A 148 11.70 2.07 24.83
C GLN A 148 12.98 1.79 25.61
N GLN A 149 13.85 0.91 25.12
CA GLN A 149 15.13 0.63 25.76
C GLN A 149 16.04 1.86 25.84
N ALA A 150 16.05 2.71 24.81
CA ALA A 150 16.81 3.96 24.83
C ALA A 150 16.31 4.92 25.92
N ILE A 151 14.99 5.05 26.08
CA ILE A 151 14.37 5.87 27.13
C ILE A 151 14.69 5.31 28.52
N GLU A 152 14.62 4.00 28.71
CA GLU A 152 14.93 3.36 29.98
C GLU A 152 16.40 3.54 30.38
N ARG A 153 17.33 3.37 29.44
CA ARG A 153 18.77 3.62 29.69
C ARG A 153 19.03 5.07 30.05
N ALA A 154 18.47 6.03 29.31
CA ALA A 154 18.59 7.45 29.64
C ALA A 154 18.03 7.77 31.04
N ARG A 155 16.94 7.10 31.43
CA ARG A 155 16.36 7.24 32.78
C ARG A 155 17.23 6.63 33.87
N GLN A 156 17.92 5.52 33.60
CA GLN A 156 18.85 4.91 34.55
C GLN A 156 20.11 5.75 34.74
N GLU A 157 20.71 6.24 33.65
CA GLU A 157 21.87 7.15 33.69
C GLU A 157 21.53 8.44 34.45
N SER A 158 20.32 8.98 34.28
CA SER A 158 19.86 10.16 35.02
C SER A 158 19.62 9.90 36.52
N ARG A 159 19.47 8.64 36.94
CA ARG A 159 19.19 8.25 38.34
C ARG A 159 20.46 7.93 39.13
N GLU A 160 21.56 7.59 38.45
CA GLU A 160 22.86 7.31 39.05
C GLU A 160 23.57 8.51 39.71
N PRO A 161 23.55 9.76 39.18
CA PRO A 161 24.24 10.89 39.82
C PRO A 161 23.62 11.27 41.17
N LEU A 162 22.31 11.07 41.36
CA LEU A 162 21.65 11.31 42.65
C LEU A 162 22.09 10.31 43.74
N ARG A 163 22.47 9.09 43.35
CA ARG A 163 22.94 8.07 44.30
C ARG A 163 24.33 8.39 44.86
N ARG A 164 25.22 8.95 44.04
CA ARG A 164 26.57 9.37 44.50
C ARG A 164 26.56 10.54 45.48
N VAL A 165 25.55 11.41 45.43
CA VAL A 165 25.44 12.54 46.37
C VAL A 165 25.00 12.08 47.77
N VAL A 166 24.28 10.97 47.89
CA VAL A 166 23.83 10.43 49.19
C VAL A 166 24.90 9.58 49.88
N GLU A 167 25.82 8.98 49.13
CA GLU A 167 26.89 8.12 49.68
C GLU A 167 28.21 8.82 49.94
N GLN A 168 28.36 10.12 49.69
CA GLN A 168 29.56 10.82 50.16
C GLN A 168 29.39 11.04 51.67
N PRO A 169 30.08 10.28 52.56
CA PRO A 169 30.03 10.57 53.97
C PRO A 169 30.47 12.01 54.16
N PRO A 170 29.84 12.79 55.07
CA PRO A 170 30.22 14.16 55.28
C PRO A 170 31.70 14.18 55.61
N ALA A 171 32.52 14.61 54.65
CA ALA A 171 33.89 14.96 54.92
C ALA A 171 33.78 16.05 55.99
N MET A 172 34.13 15.70 57.24
CA MET A 172 34.22 16.66 58.31
C MET A 172 35.31 17.65 57.91
N VAL A 173 34.90 18.72 57.24
CA VAL A 173 35.75 19.85 56.91
C VAL A 173 36.08 20.50 58.25
N ILE A 174 37.25 20.14 58.79
CA ILE A 174 37.90 20.88 59.86
C ILE A 174 38.32 22.20 59.23
N SER A 175 37.40 23.17 59.27
CA SER A 175 37.62 24.52 58.80
C SER A 175 38.54 25.23 59.80
N ALA A 176 39.80 25.43 59.42
CA ALA A 176 40.72 26.31 60.13
C ALA A 176 40.35 27.78 59.84
N PRO A 177 40.39 28.69 60.83
CA PRO A 177 40.02 30.07 60.63
C PRO A 177 41.16 30.91 60.04
N ALA A 178 40.75 31.80 59.13
CA ALA A 178 41.21 33.18 58.95
C ALA A 178 42.71 33.46 58.69
N VAL A 179 43.01 33.99 57.50
CA VAL A 179 43.92 35.14 57.37
C VAL A 179 43.32 36.14 56.39
N VAL A 180 43.15 37.35 56.89
CA VAL A 180 42.70 38.60 56.27
C VAL A 180 43.91 39.31 55.63
N ALA A 181 43.63 40.18 54.65
CA ALA A 181 44.46 41.23 54.01
C ALA A 181 44.79 40.93 52.53
N ASP A 182 44.69 41.84 51.56
CA ASP A 182 44.64 43.31 51.58
C ASP A 182 44.13 43.82 50.20
N PRO A 183 43.14 44.74 50.10
CA PRO A 183 42.68 45.29 48.82
C PRO A 183 43.28 46.68 48.54
N LEU A 184 44.59 46.82 48.39
CA LEU A 184 45.25 48.06 47.95
C LEU A 184 46.60 47.76 47.27
N ASP A 185 46.58 47.27 46.02
CA ASP A 185 47.76 47.33 45.13
C ASP A 185 47.46 48.19 43.89
N PRO A 186 47.80 49.49 43.91
CA PRO A 186 47.69 50.39 42.76
C PRO A 186 48.91 50.38 41.82
N SER A 187 49.84 49.42 41.91
CA SER A 187 51.08 49.44 41.11
C SER A 187 51.01 48.81 39.71
N ALA A 188 49.82 48.37 39.26
CA ALA A 188 49.62 47.77 37.92
C ALA A 188 49.29 48.78 36.81
N GLN A 189 49.92 49.96 36.79
CA GLN A 189 49.95 50.84 35.61
C GLN A 189 51.38 51.25 35.28
N GLU A 190 52.03 50.49 34.40
CA GLU A 190 52.89 50.97 33.31
C GLU A 190 52.76 50.02 32.10
#